data_AF-A0A644WXE8-F1
#
_entry.id   AF-A0A644WXE8-F1
#
_cell.length_a   1.000
_cell.length_b   1.000
_cell.length_c   1.000
_cell.angle_alpha   90.00
_cell.angle_beta   90.00
_cell.angle_gamma   90.00
#
_symmetry.space_group_name_H-M   'P 1'
#
loop_
_entity.id
_entity.type
_entity.pdbx_description
1 polymer ?
#
loop_
_entity_poly.entity_id
_entity_poly.type
_entity_poly.pdbx_seq_one_letter_code
_entity_poly.pdbx_strand_id
1 'polypeptide(L)'
;MEKAVRIASGFASGMRTGDTCGAVAGAIMVLGLRYGSEDCVTAAGRAVVYGKVEEFTRRFRERNGFLLCRDLLGLDTSTPEGLTKAKELNLFRTRCPALVADAASILEEMIKEEG
;
A
#
# COMPACT_ATOMS: atom_id res chain seq x y z
N MET A 1 7.99 15.86 -7.26
CA MET A 1 7.94 14.48 -7.82
C MET A 1 9.20 13.67 -7.54
N GLU A 2 10.41 14.20 -7.82
CA GLU A 2 11.67 13.41 -7.79
C GLU A 2 11.94 12.65 -6.48
N LYS A 3 11.83 13.31 -5.32
CA LYS A 3 12.11 12.67 -4.01
C LYS A 3 11.13 11.53 -3.69
N ALA A 4 9.84 11.74 -3.95
CA ALA A 4 8.81 10.73 -3.70
C ALA A 4 9.01 9.48 -4.57
N VAL A 5 9.34 9.68 -5.86
CA VAL A 5 9.65 8.57 -6.78
C VAL A 5 10.88 7.79 -6.30
N ARG A 6 11.93 8.49 -5.87
CA ARG A 6 13.15 7.83 -5.34
C ARG A 6 12.86 7.02 -4.09
N ILE A 7 12.11 7.58 -3.14
CA ILE A 7 11.72 6.88 -1.91
C ILE A 7 10.86 5.65 -2.24
N ALA A 8 9.85 5.82 -3.10
CA ALA A 8 8.90 4.75 -3.41
C ALA A 8 9.48 3.63 -4.30
N SER A 9 10.63 3.86 -4.96
CA SER A 9 11.25 2.89 -5.88
C SER A 9 11.53 1.52 -5.25
N GLY A 10 11.70 1.46 -3.93
CA GLY A 10 11.93 0.22 -3.19
C GLY A 10 10.69 -0.62 -2.90
N PHE A 11 9.46 -0.13 -3.13
CA PHE A 11 8.24 -0.82 -2.72
C PHE A 11 7.65 -1.80 -3.75
N ALA A 12 8.20 -1.84 -4.96
CA ALA A 12 7.69 -2.69 -6.04
C ALA A 12 7.76 -4.19 -5.68
N SER A 13 6.81 -4.98 -6.19
CA SER A 13 6.72 -6.44 -5.94
C SER A 13 6.70 -6.80 -4.44
N GLY A 14 6.04 -5.96 -3.62
CA GLY A 14 6.05 -6.10 -2.16
C GLY A 14 7.46 -6.06 -1.61
N MET A 15 8.20 -4.99 -1.91
CA MET A 15 9.62 -4.81 -1.53
C MET A 15 10.54 -5.95 -2.01
N ARG A 16 10.22 -6.53 -3.18
CA ARG A 16 10.89 -7.71 -3.75
C ARG A 16 10.76 -8.99 -2.93
N THR A 17 10.07 -8.97 -1.79
CA THR A 17 9.84 -10.15 -0.95
C THR A 17 8.49 -10.80 -1.23
N GLY A 18 7.59 -10.17 -2.00
CA GLY A 18 6.23 -10.67 -2.23
C GLY A 18 5.27 -10.37 -1.07
N ASP A 19 5.71 -9.60 -0.07
CA ASP A 19 4.92 -9.27 1.12
C ASP A 19 4.07 -8.02 0.89
N THR A 20 3.92 -7.16 1.90
CA THR A 20 3.02 -5.99 1.90
C THR A 20 3.05 -5.23 0.58
N CYS A 21 1.87 -5.09 -0.03
CA CYS A 21 1.71 -4.41 -1.31
C CYS A 21 2.27 -2.98 -1.26
N GLY A 22 2.98 -2.57 -2.32
CA GLY A 22 3.56 -1.23 -2.40
C GLY A 22 2.52 -0.11 -2.35
N ALA A 23 1.31 -0.34 -2.86
CA ALA A 23 0.20 0.61 -2.74
C ALA A 23 -0.26 0.79 -1.28
N VAL A 24 -0.32 -0.32 -0.52
CA VAL A 24 -0.64 -0.30 0.93
C VAL A 24 0.45 0.43 1.70
N ALA A 25 1.73 0.11 1.45
CA ALA A 25 2.85 0.79 2.10
C ALA A 25 2.86 2.30 1.79
N GLY A 26 2.65 2.67 0.52
CA GLY A 26 2.55 4.07 0.10
C GLY A 26 1.37 4.80 0.76
N ALA A 27 0.21 4.15 0.88
CA ALA A 27 -0.94 4.73 1.57
C ALA A 27 -0.66 4.98 3.06
N ILE A 28 -0.01 4.04 3.74
CA ILE A 28 0.41 4.20 5.14
C ILE A 28 1.37 5.40 5.29
N MET A 29 2.28 5.62 4.32
CA MET A 29 3.12 6.82 4.32
C MET A 29 2.32 8.11 4.19
N VAL A 30 1.28 8.14 3.34
CA VAL A 30 0.39 9.30 3.20
C VAL A 30 -0.34 9.58 4.52
N LEU A 31 -0.86 8.54 5.19
CA LEU A 31 -1.50 8.68 6.50
C LEU A 31 -0.52 9.22 7.55
N GLY A 32 0.71 8.70 7.59
CA GLY A 32 1.75 9.21 8.47
C GLY A 32 2.08 10.69 8.21
N LEU A 33 2.12 11.11 6.94
CA LEU A 33 2.35 12.50 6.55
C LEU A 33 1.18 13.42 6.95
N ARG A 34 -0.07 12.92 6.88
CA ARG A 34 -1.28 13.72 7.11
C ARG A 34 -1.65 13.85 8.59
N TYR A 35 -1.47 12.78 9.36
CA TYR A 35 -1.94 12.66 10.75
C TYR A 35 -0.80 12.54 11.77
N GLY A 36 0.44 12.40 11.32
CA GLY A 36 1.60 12.41 12.19
C GLY A 36 1.87 13.80 12.77
N SER A 37 2.49 13.84 13.94
CA SER A 37 2.94 15.05 14.63
C SER A 37 4.31 14.81 15.26
N GLU A 38 4.88 15.83 15.90
CA GLU A 38 6.13 15.69 16.66
C GLU A 38 6.02 14.68 17.81
N ASP A 39 4.82 14.46 18.35
CA ASP A 39 4.55 13.51 19.43
C ASP A 39 4.68 12.04 19.00
N CYS A 40 4.72 11.78 17.68
CA CYS A 40 4.87 10.44 17.10
C CYS A 40 6.19 9.76 17.46
N VAL A 41 7.09 10.38 18.22
CA VAL A 41 8.23 9.71 18.86
C VAL A 41 7.80 8.68 19.90
N THR A 42 6.61 8.84 20.50
CA THR A 42 6.03 7.86 21.46
C THR A 42 4.95 7.00 20.81
N ALA A 43 4.67 5.84 21.42
CA ALA A 43 3.55 5.00 20.98
C ALA A 43 2.19 5.72 21.12
N ALA A 44 2.00 6.46 22.22
CA ALA A 44 0.78 7.24 22.46
C ALA A 44 0.58 8.33 21.40
N GLY A 45 1.64 9.05 21.01
CA GLY A 45 1.55 10.06 19.96
C GLY A 45 1.29 9.49 18.57
N ARG A 46 1.50 8.19 18.34
CA ARG A 46 1.15 7.49 17.09
C ARG A 46 -0.27 6.93 17.08
N ALA A 47 -1.04 7.05 18.17
CA ALA A 47 -2.36 6.43 18.28
C ALA A 47 -3.33 6.85 17.17
N VAL A 48 -3.33 8.14 16.80
CA VAL A 48 -4.18 8.64 15.70
C VAL A 48 -3.78 8.03 14.36
N VAL A 49 -2.47 8.00 14.06
CA VAL A 49 -1.95 7.38 12.82
C VAL A 49 -2.29 5.90 12.78
N TYR A 50 -2.16 5.18 13.90
CA TYR A 50 -2.49 3.76 13.97
C TYR A 50 -3.97 3.50 13.72
N GLY A 51 -4.88 4.28 14.32
CA GLY A 51 -6.30 4.18 14.03
C GLY A 51 -6.61 4.40 12.55
N LYS A 52 -5.93 5.35 11.90
CA LYS A 52 -6.08 5.60 10.45
C LYS A 52 -5.52 4.46 9.60
N VAL A 53 -4.40 3.86 9.99
CA VAL A 53 -3.84 2.68 9.31
C VAL A 53 -4.76 1.46 9.45
N GLU A 54 -5.32 1.22 10.63
CA GLU A 54 -6.29 0.15 10.86
C GLU A 54 -7.55 0.32 9.99
N GLU A 55 -8.08 1.54 9.94
CA GLU A 55 -9.21 1.88 9.09
C GLU A 55 -8.91 1.65 7.60
N PHE A 56 -7.78 2.19 7.10
CA PHE A 56 -7.37 2.00 5.71
C PHE A 56 -7.17 0.53 5.37
N THR A 57 -6.47 -0.23 6.21
CA THR A 57 -6.18 -1.64 5.95
C THR A 57 -7.45 -2.49 5.97
N ARG A 58 -8.43 -2.17 6.84
CA ARG A 58 -9.75 -2.79 6.82
C ARG A 58 -10.46 -2.54 5.48
N ARG A 59 -10.61 -1.26 5.07
CA ARG A 59 -11.28 -0.88 3.81
C ARG A 59 -10.58 -1.49 2.58
N PHE A 60 -9.25 -1.50 2.57
CA PHE A 60 -8.48 -2.10 1.47
C PHE A 60 -8.70 -3.61 1.40
N ARG A 61 -8.69 -4.30 2.54
CA ARG A 61 -8.97 -5.74 2.61
C ARG A 61 -10.40 -6.07 2.20
N GLU A 62 -11.38 -5.26 2.57
CA GLU A 62 -12.77 -5.43 2.13
C GLU A 62 -12.92 -5.32 0.60
N ARG A 63 -12.19 -4.38 -0.01
CA ARG A 63 -12.24 -4.16 -1.47
C ARG A 63 -11.42 -5.18 -2.26
N ASN A 64 -10.26 -5.59 -1.75
CA ASN A 64 -9.25 -6.35 -2.50
C ASN A 64 -8.91 -7.74 -1.93
N GLY A 65 -9.45 -8.10 -0.77
CA GLY A 65 -9.29 -9.41 -0.12
C GLY A 65 -8.02 -9.56 0.73
N PHE A 66 -6.88 -9.03 0.28
CA PHE A 66 -5.58 -9.23 0.91
C PHE A 66 -4.76 -7.95 1.02
N LEU A 67 -3.65 -8.00 1.77
CA LEU A 67 -2.66 -6.92 1.86
C LEU A 67 -1.30 -7.29 1.25
N LEU A 68 -1.00 -8.59 1.17
CA LEU A 68 0.26 -9.09 0.63
C LEU A 68 0.19 -9.12 -0.90
N CYS A 69 1.28 -8.69 -1.54
CA CYS A 69 1.43 -8.66 -2.98
C CYS A 69 1.23 -10.06 -3.57
N ARG A 70 1.78 -11.10 -2.91
CA ARG A 70 1.63 -12.49 -3.39
C ARG A 70 0.18 -12.94 -3.47
N ASP A 71 -0.62 -12.61 -2.46
CA ASP A 71 -2.02 -13.02 -2.39
C ASP A 71 -2.90 -12.19 -3.34
N LEU A 72 -2.61 -10.88 -3.44
CA LEU A 72 -3.31 -9.96 -4.34
C LEU A 72 -3.10 -10.29 -5.82
N LEU A 73 -1.96 -10.88 -6.16
CA LEU A 73 -1.62 -11.32 -7.52
C LEU A 73 -1.86 -12.81 -7.74
N GLY A 74 -2.07 -13.59 -6.69
CA GLY A 74 -2.21 -15.06 -6.76
C GLY A 74 -0.93 -15.79 -7.13
N LEU A 75 0.24 -15.15 -6.99
CA LEU A 75 1.55 -15.71 -7.31
C LEU A 75 2.66 -15.03 -6.50
N ASP A 76 3.79 -15.70 -6.32
CA ASP A 76 4.91 -15.15 -5.55
C ASP A 76 5.91 -14.39 -6.43
N THR A 77 5.89 -13.06 -6.42
CA THR A 77 6.83 -12.24 -7.20
C THR A 77 8.26 -12.19 -6.65
N SER A 78 8.53 -12.83 -5.50
CA SER A 78 9.88 -12.97 -4.94
C SER A 78 10.68 -14.08 -5.61
N THR A 79 10.02 -15.04 -6.26
CA THR A 79 10.67 -16.11 -7.02
C THR A 79 10.84 -15.73 -8.49
N PRO A 80 11.88 -16.24 -9.18
CA PRO A 80 12.03 -16.05 -10.63
C PRO A 80 10.83 -16.53 -11.43
N GLU A 81 10.22 -17.65 -11.05
CA GLU A 81 9.08 -18.27 -11.72
C GLU A 81 7.84 -17.40 -11.59
N GLY A 82 7.53 -16.96 -10.36
CA GLY A 82 6.35 -16.12 -10.13
C GLY A 82 6.51 -14.73 -10.74
N LEU A 83 7.71 -14.14 -10.71
CA LEU A 83 7.98 -12.88 -11.39
C LEU A 83 7.81 -12.99 -12.92
N THR A 84 8.28 -14.08 -13.52
CA THR A 84 8.11 -14.35 -14.95
C THR A 84 6.63 -14.50 -15.28
N LYS A 85 5.89 -15.28 -14.46
CA LYS A 85 4.47 -15.48 -14.65
C LYS A 85 3.65 -14.21 -14.52
N ALA A 86 4.00 -13.34 -13.58
CA ALA A 86 3.38 -12.03 -13.40
C ALA A 86 3.53 -11.13 -14.63
N LYS A 87 4.68 -11.21 -15.33
CA LYS A 87 4.94 -10.48 -16.57
C LYS A 87 4.12 -11.05 -17.73
N GLU A 88 4.10 -12.38 -17.89
CA GLU A 88 3.29 -13.06 -18.92
C GLU A 88 1.81 -12.71 -18.82
N LEU A 89 1.27 -12.71 -17.59
CA LEU A 89 -0.11 -12.36 -17.29
C LEU A 89 -0.35 -10.84 -17.27
N ASN A 90 0.69 -10.03 -17.52
CA ASN A 90 0.65 -8.57 -17.55
C ASN A 90 0.07 -7.94 -16.26
N LEU A 91 0.27 -8.58 -15.11
CA LEU A 91 -0.35 -8.17 -13.85
C LEU A 91 0.12 -6.81 -13.36
N PHE A 92 1.38 -6.44 -13.66
CA PHE A 92 1.93 -5.13 -13.31
C PHE A 92 1.27 -3.96 -14.06
N ARG A 93 0.56 -4.23 -15.17
CA ARG A 93 -0.16 -3.21 -15.95
C ARG A 93 -1.68 -3.33 -15.85
N THR A 94 -2.20 -4.43 -15.34
CA THR A 94 -3.64 -4.68 -15.24
C THR A 94 -4.12 -4.69 -13.79
N ARG A 95 -3.46 -5.47 -12.92
CA ARG A 95 -3.84 -5.62 -11.51
C ARG A 95 -3.21 -4.56 -10.61
N CYS A 96 -1.89 -4.34 -10.71
CA CYS A 96 -1.21 -3.36 -9.85
C CYS A 96 -1.76 -1.94 -9.97
N PRO A 97 -2.06 -1.40 -11.17
CA PRO A 97 -2.65 -0.07 -11.30
C PRO A 97 -4.04 0.03 -10.67
N ALA A 98 -4.86 -1.02 -10.75
CA ALA A 98 -6.16 -1.06 -10.07
C ALA A 98 -6.00 -1.01 -8.55
N LEU A 99 -5.05 -1.78 -7.98
CA LEU A 99 -4.75 -1.75 -6.55
C LEU A 99 -4.24 -0.37 -6.08
N VAL A 100 -3.46 0.32 -6.90
CA VAL A 100 -3.00 1.69 -6.62
C VAL A 100 -4.19 2.67 -6.65
N ALA A 101 -5.06 2.55 -7.65
CA ALA A 101 -6.26 3.38 -7.76
C ALA A 101 -7.21 3.17 -6.57
N ASP A 102 -7.40 1.92 -6.14
CA ASP A 102 -8.18 1.59 -4.95
C ASP A 102 -7.58 2.18 -3.67
N ALA A 103 -6.26 2.05 -3.47
CA ALA A 103 -5.60 2.65 -2.33
C ALA A 103 -5.79 4.18 -2.31
N ALA A 104 -5.64 4.84 -3.46
CA ALA A 104 -5.86 6.27 -3.59
C ALA A 104 -7.32 6.66 -3.32
N SER A 105 -8.30 5.93 -3.87
CA SER A 105 -9.74 6.16 -3.65
C SER A 105 -10.10 6.05 -2.17
N ILE A 106 -9.61 5.01 -1.48
CA ILE A 106 -9.87 4.81 -0.06
C ILE A 106 -9.29 5.97 0.76
N LEU A 107 -8.06 6.42 0.45
CA LEU A 107 -7.47 7.58 1.12
C LEU A 107 -8.29 8.86 0.87
N GLU A 108 -8.74 9.09 -0.36
CA GLU A 108 -9.58 10.24 -0.69
C GLU A 108 -10.92 10.20 0.05
N GLU A 109 -11.57 9.03 0.11
CA GLU A 109 -12.81 8.81 0.86
C GLU A 109 -12.59 9.15 2.34
N MET A 110 -11.57 8.57 2.97
CA MET A 110 -11.23 8.83 4.38
C MET A 110 -10.94 10.31 4.65
N ILE A 111 -10.23 11.00 3.75
CA ILE A 111 -9.88 12.41 3.92
C ILE A 111 -11.13 13.31 3.72
N LYS A 112 -12.00 13.00 2.75
CA LYS A 112 -13.23 13.77 2.50
C LYS A 112 -14.25 13.64 3.63
N GLU A 113 -14.29 12.48 4.28
CA GLU A 113 -15.17 12.23 5.44
C GLU A 113 -14.81 13.08 6.67
N GLU A 114 -13.62 13.68 6.71
CA GLU A 114 -13.10 14.44 7.85
C GLU A 114 -13.37 15.96 7.79
N GLY A 115 -13.86 16.48 6.65
CA GLY A 115 -14.17 17.90 6.45
C GLY A 115 -13.05 18.70 5.80
#